data_AF-A0A7Y6NJS3-F1
#
_entry.id   AF-A0A7Y6NJS3-F1
#
_cell.length_a   1.000
_cell.length_b   1.000
_cell.length_c   1.000
_cell.angle_alpha   90.00
_cell.angle_beta   90.00
_cell.angle_gamma   90.00
#
_symmetry.space_group_name_H-M   'P 1'
#
loop_
_entity.id
_entity.type
_entity.pdbx_description
1 polymer ?
#
loop_
_entity_poly.entity_id
_entity_poly.type
_entity_poly.pdbx_seq_one_letter_code
_entity_poly.pdbx_strand_id
1 'polypeptide(L)'
;MSLLPDVRPRAVSARGASRRVALAFAALAAVGASIAPPATAAGAPAFEDTIAQRVRACTGCHGLQGRATSDGYVPRIAGKPSGYLYHQLLNFRDGRRHYEPMNHLLRPLTDRYLREIADYFAGLQVPYPAPQPAPPDAVAARGRELVTRGDPALQVPACASCHGESLMGIEPASPGLVGLPRDYINAQLGAWRSGKRKAVAPDCMSLVAQRLPLEDIGAVSSWLAAQPVGAGAKPVRAADAQPMPLPCGSVLAEAPTQAPAGSPPPPQAPPAANAAGRPAIPAPPPTLRAPASR
;
A
#
# COMPACT_ATOMS: atom_id res chain seq x y z
N MET A 1 16.73 -22.78 70.47
CA MET A 1 17.53 -22.88 69.23
C MET A 1 17.41 -21.56 68.50
N SER A 2 18.55 -20.92 68.19
CA SER A 2 18.74 -19.74 67.31
C SER A 2 18.23 -18.39 67.84
N LEU A 3 19.06 -17.57 68.50
CA LEU A 3 20.12 -16.68 67.96
C LEU A 3 19.59 -15.47 67.18
N LEU A 4 19.41 -14.35 67.90
CA LEU A 4 19.59 -12.99 67.38
C LEU A 4 21.09 -12.75 67.12
N PRO A 5 21.43 -11.85 66.18
CA PRO A 5 22.14 -10.66 66.66
C PRO A 5 21.63 -9.34 66.09
N ASP A 6 21.46 -8.44 67.05
CA ASP A 6 21.15 -7.03 66.99
C ASP A 6 22.41 -6.22 66.62
N VAL A 7 22.33 -5.39 65.57
CA VAL A 7 23.46 -4.58 65.08
C VAL A 7 23.30 -3.14 65.56
N ARG A 8 24.26 -2.75 66.41
CA ARG A 8 24.36 -1.47 67.14
C ARG A 8 24.53 -0.24 66.22
N PRO A 9 24.05 0.94 66.66
CA PRO A 9 24.26 2.20 65.95
C PRO A 9 25.67 2.75 66.17
N ARG A 10 26.22 3.38 65.12
CA ARG A 10 27.48 4.14 65.19
C ARG A 10 27.20 5.57 65.66
N ALA A 11 27.82 5.94 66.77
CA ALA A 11 27.95 7.31 67.23
C ALA A 11 29.04 8.04 66.43
N VAL A 12 28.78 9.30 66.07
CA VAL A 12 29.83 10.27 65.75
C VAL A 12 29.61 11.48 66.67
N SER A 13 30.64 11.74 67.47
CA SER A 13 30.77 12.84 68.41
C SER A 13 31.70 13.89 67.79
N ALA A 14 31.36 15.17 67.94
CA ALA A 14 32.13 16.14 68.72
C ALA A 14 31.99 17.58 68.19
N ARG A 15 31.35 18.40 69.04
CA ARG A 15 31.77 19.71 69.55
C ARG A 15 32.67 20.58 68.65
N GLY A 16 32.22 21.82 68.43
CA GLY A 16 33.07 22.92 67.98
C GLY A 16 32.34 24.25 68.06
N ALA A 17 32.58 24.99 69.13
CA ALA A 17 31.91 26.24 69.47
C ALA A 17 32.23 27.40 68.51
N SER A 18 31.21 28.23 68.30
CA SER A 18 31.22 29.69 68.40
C SER A 18 32.43 30.45 67.86
N ARG A 19 32.25 31.17 66.74
CA ARG A 19 32.86 32.51 66.55
C ARG A 19 32.30 33.23 65.33
N ARG A 20 31.99 34.52 65.54
CA ARG A 20 31.83 35.62 64.57
C ARG A 20 30.41 35.91 64.09
N VAL A 21 29.70 36.58 65.00
CA VAL A 21 28.79 37.68 64.70
C VAL A 21 29.54 38.79 63.93
N ALA A 22 28.81 39.47 63.04
CA ALA A 22 29.08 40.74 62.38
C ALA A 22 30.01 40.75 61.14
N LEU A 23 29.38 40.78 59.97
CA LEU A 23 29.65 41.64 58.79
C LEU A 23 28.40 41.53 57.91
N ALA A 24 27.37 42.35 58.16
CA ALA A 24 27.11 43.61 57.47
C ALA A 24 26.64 43.41 56.01
N PHE A 25 25.31 43.45 55.85
CA PHE A 25 24.55 44.05 54.74
C PHE A 25 25.29 44.27 53.41
N ALA A 26 25.14 43.33 52.45
CA ALA A 26 25.11 43.62 51.01
C ALA A 26 24.90 42.33 50.19
N ALA A 27 23.65 41.89 50.02
CA ALA A 27 23.22 41.07 48.86
C ALA A 27 21.71 40.77 48.94
N LEU A 28 20.88 41.81 48.99
CA LEU A 28 19.42 41.68 48.83
C LEU A 28 18.99 42.47 47.60
N ALA A 29 19.47 42.09 46.42
CA ALA A 29 18.99 42.61 45.14
C ALA A 29 19.47 41.71 43.99
N ALA A 30 18.74 40.64 43.70
CA ALA A 30 18.57 40.05 42.35
C ALA A 30 17.86 38.69 42.42
N VAL A 31 16.64 38.62 42.99
CA VAL A 31 15.67 37.60 42.55
C VAL A 31 14.78 38.30 41.54
N GLY A 32 15.34 38.55 40.36
CA GLY A 32 14.57 38.95 39.20
C GLY A 32 13.68 37.78 38.82
N ALA A 33 12.38 37.88 39.12
CA ALA A 33 11.38 36.97 38.62
C ALA A 33 11.45 36.96 37.09
N SER A 34 12.07 35.91 36.54
CA SER A 34 12.00 35.62 35.11
C SER A 34 10.59 35.13 34.83
N ILE A 35 9.67 36.08 34.60
CA ILE A 35 8.36 35.79 34.03
C ILE A 35 8.65 35.39 32.58
N ALA A 36 8.83 34.09 32.34
CA ALA A 36 8.81 33.57 30.99
C ALA A 36 7.46 33.95 30.35
N PRO A 37 7.44 34.50 29.12
CA PRO A 37 6.18 34.74 28.44
C PRO A 37 5.42 33.40 28.34
N PRO A 38 4.08 33.41 28.43
CA PRO A 38 3.32 32.19 28.22
C PRO A 38 3.72 31.63 26.86
N ALA A 39 4.19 30.38 26.86
CA ALA A 39 4.42 29.65 25.63
C ALA A 39 3.12 29.72 24.83
N THR A 40 3.14 30.41 23.69
CA THR A 40 2.05 30.37 22.74
C THR A 40 1.84 28.90 22.42
N ALA A 41 0.70 28.35 22.85
CA ALA A 41 0.31 27.01 22.47
C ALA A 41 0.34 27.00 20.94
N ALA A 42 1.33 26.30 20.37
CA ALA A 42 1.37 26.09 18.93
C ALA A 42 0.02 25.49 18.57
N GLY A 43 -0.78 26.25 17.80
CA GLY A 43 -2.11 25.82 17.39
C GLY A 43 -1.99 24.41 16.80
N ALA A 44 -2.97 23.55 17.09
CA ALA A 44 -2.99 22.22 16.52
C ALA A 44 -2.74 22.31 15.01
N PRO A 45 -1.86 21.46 14.44
CA PRO A 45 -1.55 21.54 13.02
C PRO A 45 -2.86 21.49 12.21
N ALA A 46 -2.95 22.34 11.19
CA ALA A 46 -4.12 22.40 10.34
C ALA A 46 -4.46 21.00 9.79
N PHE A 47 -5.74 20.64 9.82
CA PHE A 47 -6.19 19.37 9.26
C PHE A 47 -5.91 19.35 7.75
N GLU A 48 -5.10 18.40 7.30
CA GLU A 48 -4.78 18.21 5.90
C GLU A 48 -5.91 17.43 5.21
N ASP A 49 -6.70 18.08 4.35
CA ASP A 49 -7.75 17.43 3.55
C ASP A 49 -7.24 16.94 2.18
N THR A 50 -6.16 16.18 2.18
CA THR A 50 -5.66 15.52 0.97
C THR A 50 -6.25 14.12 0.81
N ILE A 51 -6.30 13.63 -0.44
CA ILE A 51 -6.72 12.24 -0.69
C ILE A 51 -5.84 11.25 0.09
N ALA A 52 -4.54 11.53 0.22
CA ALA A 52 -3.59 10.73 1.00
C ALA A 52 -4.02 10.60 2.47
N GLN A 53 -4.50 11.69 3.07
CA GLN A 53 -5.03 11.67 4.42
C GLN A 53 -6.35 10.89 4.51
N ARG A 54 -7.29 11.15 3.60
CA ARG A 54 -8.62 10.51 3.62
C ARG A 54 -8.57 8.99 3.42
N VAL A 55 -7.64 8.48 2.61
CA VAL A 55 -7.50 7.05 2.31
C VAL A 55 -6.60 6.28 3.27
N ARG A 56 -6.13 6.90 4.36
CA ARG A 56 -5.34 6.20 5.40
C ARG A 56 -6.06 4.97 5.95
N ALA A 57 -7.38 5.02 6.07
CA ALA A 57 -8.19 3.87 6.49
C ALA A 57 -7.98 2.62 5.61
N CYS A 58 -7.80 2.80 4.29
CA CYS A 58 -7.55 1.70 3.36
C CYS A 58 -6.25 0.95 3.68
N THR A 59 -5.25 1.66 4.20
CA THR A 59 -3.93 1.10 4.52
C THR A 59 -3.93 0.22 5.77
N GLY A 60 -4.98 0.30 6.60
CA GLY A 60 -5.16 -0.57 7.76
C GLY A 60 -5.26 -2.05 7.37
N CYS A 61 -5.88 -2.35 6.22
CA CYS A 61 -5.96 -3.71 5.68
C CYS A 61 -4.98 -3.93 4.51
N HIS A 62 -4.82 -2.96 3.61
CA HIS A 62 -4.00 -3.13 2.41
C HIS A 62 -2.49 -2.89 2.64
N GLY A 63 -2.09 -2.73 3.90
CA GLY A 63 -0.72 -2.39 4.28
C GLY A 63 -0.37 -0.94 4.01
N LEU A 64 0.76 -0.50 4.56
CA LEU A 64 1.26 0.86 4.40
C LEU A 64 1.38 1.23 2.91
N GLN A 65 0.78 2.34 2.51
CA GLN A 65 0.72 2.78 1.10
C GLN A 65 0.06 1.76 0.16
N GLY A 66 -0.74 0.81 0.66
CA GLY A 66 -1.41 -0.19 -0.18
C GLY A 66 -0.50 -1.29 -0.73
N ARG A 67 0.62 -1.57 -0.05
CA ARG A 67 1.67 -2.50 -0.49
C ARG A 67 1.36 -4.00 -0.29
N ALA A 68 0.17 -4.34 0.19
CA ALA A 68 -0.23 -5.64 0.76
C ALA A 68 0.34 -5.92 2.16
N THR A 69 -0.32 -6.83 2.89
CA THR A 69 0.19 -7.43 4.13
C THR A 69 0.70 -8.86 3.87
N SER A 70 1.38 -9.44 4.85
CA SER A 70 1.84 -10.84 4.81
C SER A 70 0.70 -11.86 4.90
N ASP A 71 -0.52 -11.44 5.24
CA ASP A 71 -1.64 -12.34 5.57
C ASP A 71 -2.26 -13.00 4.33
N GLY A 72 -1.82 -12.64 3.12
CA GLY A 72 -2.13 -13.35 1.88
C GLY A 72 -3.53 -13.10 1.28
N TYR A 73 -4.51 -12.63 2.06
CA TYR A 73 -5.89 -12.41 1.60
C TYR A 73 -6.19 -10.99 1.14
N VAL A 74 -5.48 -9.99 1.69
CA VAL A 74 -5.68 -8.59 1.31
C VAL A 74 -4.62 -8.19 0.28
N PRO A 75 -5.01 -7.88 -0.97
CA PRO A 75 -4.07 -7.70 -2.05
C PRO A 75 -3.39 -6.34 -1.99
N ARG A 76 -2.25 -6.25 -2.70
CA ARG A 76 -1.65 -4.98 -3.10
C ARG A 76 -2.65 -4.17 -3.94
N ILE A 77 -2.75 -2.88 -3.68
CA ILE A 77 -3.50 -1.91 -4.50
C ILE A 77 -2.59 -0.85 -5.13
N ALA A 78 -1.42 -0.60 -4.54
CA ALA A 78 -0.46 0.37 -5.07
C ALA A 78 0.06 -0.01 -6.47
N GLY A 79 0.09 0.97 -7.37
CA GLY A 79 0.67 0.84 -8.71
C GLY A 79 -0.13 -0.07 -9.65
N LYS A 80 -1.35 -0.48 -9.27
CA LYS A 80 -2.27 -1.15 -10.19
C LYS A 80 -2.90 -0.13 -11.13
N PRO A 81 -3.34 -0.54 -12.34
CA PRO A 81 -4.00 0.38 -13.26
C PRO A 81 -5.20 1.07 -12.63
N SER A 82 -5.35 2.35 -12.92
CA SER A 82 -6.36 3.18 -12.26
C SER A 82 -7.78 2.72 -12.58
N GLY A 83 -8.10 2.50 -13.85
CA GLY A 83 -9.41 1.97 -14.27
C GLY A 83 -9.73 0.62 -13.62
N TYR A 84 -8.73 -0.26 -13.48
CA TYR A 84 -8.90 -1.53 -12.76
C TYR A 84 -9.33 -1.30 -11.31
N LEU A 85 -8.62 -0.44 -10.57
CA LEU A 85 -8.92 -0.15 -9.18
C LEU A 85 -10.32 0.44 -9.04
N TYR A 86 -10.69 1.40 -9.90
CA TYR A 86 -12.01 2.01 -9.90
C TYR A 86 -13.12 0.99 -10.14
N HIS A 87 -12.97 0.12 -11.14
CA HIS A 87 -13.92 -0.97 -11.36
C HIS A 87 -13.97 -1.96 -10.19
N GLN A 88 -12.87 -2.24 -9.50
CA GLN A 88 -12.92 -3.09 -8.31
C GLN A 88 -13.72 -2.43 -7.18
N LEU A 89 -13.52 -1.13 -6.96
CA LEU A 89 -14.26 -0.38 -5.95
C LEU A 89 -15.77 -0.35 -6.27
N LEU A 90 -16.14 -0.06 -7.53
CA LEU A 90 -17.52 -0.14 -7.99
C LEU A 90 -18.11 -1.55 -7.81
N ASN A 91 -17.37 -2.59 -8.23
CA ASN A 91 -17.85 -3.97 -8.12
C ASN A 91 -18.10 -4.38 -6.66
N PHE A 92 -17.29 -3.91 -5.70
CA PHE A 92 -17.58 -4.10 -4.28
C PHE A 92 -18.78 -3.28 -3.83
N ARG A 93 -18.83 -1.97 -4.12
CA ARG A 93 -19.95 -1.13 -3.69
C ARG A 93 -21.30 -1.65 -4.19
N ASP A 94 -21.33 -2.07 -5.45
CA ASP A 94 -22.55 -2.48 -6.17
C ASP A 94 -22.83 -3.99 -6.04
N GLY A 95 -22.07 -4.70 -5.20
CA GLY A 95 -22.30 -6.12 -4.88
C GLY A 95 -21.95 -7.12 -5.99
N ARG A 96 -21.25 -6.71 -7.06
CA ARG A 96 -20.72 -7.62 -8.08
C ARG A 96 -19.51 -8.42 -7.58
N ARG A 97 -18.81 -7.93 -6.56
CA ARG A 97 -17.73 -8.62 -5.86
C ARG A 97 -18.07 -8.65 -4.38
N HIS A 98 -18.20 -9.87 -3.82
CA HIS A 98 -18.61 -10.04 -2.43
C HIS A 98 -17.40 -10.22 -1.51
N TYR A 99 -17.27 -9.31 -0.54
CA TYR A 99 -16.43 -9.40 0.64
C TYR A 99 -16.92 -8.34 1.64
N GLU A 100 -17.67 -8.78 2.65
CA GLU A 100 -18.48 -7.89 3.50
C GLU A 100 -17.74 -6.65 4.05
N PRO A 101 -16.49 -6.74 4.54
CA PRO A 101 -15.77 -5.55 4.99
C PRO A 101 -15.59 -4.49 3.91
N MET A 102 -15.26 -4.89 2.68
CA MET A 102 -15.11 -3.94 1.56
C MET A 102 -16.47 -3.46 1.04
N ASN A 103 -17.50 -4.32 1.00
CA ASN A 103 -18.85 -3.90 0.62
C ASN A 103 -19.37 -2.81 1.56
N HIS A 104 -19.22 -2.99 2.88
CA HIS A 104 -19.65 -2.01 3.88
C HIS A 104 -18.85 -0.71 3.80
N LEU A 105 -17.52 -0.79 3.68
CA LEU A 105 -16.65 0.37 3.59
C LEU A 105 -16.99 1.28 2.40
N LEU A 106 -17.34 0.69 1.26
CA LEU A 106 -17.51 1.42 0.01
C LEU A 106 -18.97 1.85 -0.26
N ARG A 107 -19.95 1.25 0.43
CA ARG A 107 -21.39 1.54 0.26
C ARG A 107 -21.74 3.03 0.21
N PRO A 108 -21.21 3.91 1.09
CA PRO A 108 -21.59 5.32 1.09
C PRO A 108 -20.80 6.18 0.09
N LEU A 109 -19.86 5.60 -0.68
CA LEU A 109 -18.91 6.37 -1.48
C LEU A 109 -19.44 6.63 -2.90
N THR A 110 -19.23 7.87 -3.39
CA THR A 110 -19.64 8.30 -4.72
C THR A 110 -18.67 7.84 -5.80
N ASP A 111 -19.13 7.72 -7.05
CA ASP A 111 -18.29 7.34 -8.20
C ASP A 111 -17.06 8.23 -8.33
N ARG A 112 -17.25 9.55 -8.19
CA ARG A 112 -16.15 10.53 -8.20
C ARG A 112 -15.10 10.20 -7.14
N TYR A 113 -15.53 9.92 -5.91
CA TYR A 113 -14.57 9.66 -4.84
C TYR A 113 -13.86 8.31 -5.01
N LEU A 114 -14.56 7.28 -5.51
CA LEU A 114 -13.93 6.01 -5.88
C LEU A 114 -12.88 6.19 -6.98
N ARG A 115 -13.12 7.10 -7.94
CA ARG A 115 -12.15 7.47 -8.99
C ARG A 115 -10.91 8.15 -8.37
N GLU A 116 -11.11 9.12 -7.46
CA GLU A 116 -10.01 9.78 -6.73
C GLU A 116 -9.15 8.78 -5.92
N ILE A 117 -9.79 7.81 -5.24
CA ILE A 117 -9.10 6.74 -4.52
C ILE A 117 -8.26 5.88 -5.48
N ALA A 118 -8.86 5.49 -6.60
CA ALA A 118 -8.20 4.65 -7.60
C ALA A 118 -6.98 5.35 -8.21
N ASP A 119 -7.11 6.62 -8.60
CA ASP A 119 -6.00 7.43 -9.12
C ASP A 119 -4.87 7.57 -8.10
N TYR A 120 -5.22 7.83 -6.84
CA TYR A 120 -4.22 7.95 -5.79
C TYR A 120 -3.38 6.67 -5.64
N PHE A 121 -4.01 5.50 -5.46
CA PHE A 121 -3.26 4.25 -5.29
C PHE A 121 -2.55 3.80 -6.56
N ALA A 122 -3.10 4.07 -7.74
CA ALA A 122 -2.44 3.81 -9.02
C ALA A 122 -1.13 4.61 -9.17
N GLY A 123 -1.10 5.84 -8.65
CA GLY A 123 0.10 6.69 -8.65
C GLY A 123 1.22 6.25 -7.70
N LEU A 124 0.94 5.35 -6.74
CA LEU A 124 1.93 4.93 -5.75
C LEU A 124 2.89 3.87 -6.33
N GLN A 125 4.19 4.13 -6.19
CA GLN A 125 5.26 3.20 -6.54
C GLN A 125 5.98 2.75 -5.27
N VAL A 126 5.68 1.52 -4.84
CA VAL A 126 6.26 0.91 -3.63
C VAL A 126 6.87 -0.45 -3.97
N PRO A 127 7.93 -0.90 -3.27
CA PRO A 127 8.56 -2.19 -3.53
C PRO A 127 7.55 -3.35 -3.50
N TYR A 128 7.80 -4.38 -4.30
CA TYR A 128 7.03 -5.62 -4.29
C TYR A 128 7.55 -6.57 -3.20
N PRO A 129 6.69 -7.43 -2.63
CA PRO A 129 7.14 -8.49 -1.74
C PRO A 129 8.04 -9.48 -2.49
N ALA A 130 8.84 -10.21 -1.72
CA ALA A 130 9.60 -11.33 -2.28
C ALA A 130 8.64 -12.39 -2.88
N PRO A 131 9.08 -13.14 -3.91
CA PRO A 131 8.29 -14.23 -4.46
C PRO A 131 7.97 -15.28 -3.40
N GLN A 132 6.82 -15.94 -3.54
CA GLN A 132 6.50 -17.11 -2.73
C GLN A 132 7.30 -18.33 -3.20
N PRO A 133 7.46 -19.37 -2.35
CA PRO A 133 8.11 -20.61 -2.75
C PRO A 133 7.51 -21.19 -4.02
N ALA A 134 8.38 -21.67 -4.91
CA ALA A 134 7.94 -22.32 -6.14
C ALA A 134 7.17 -23.63 -5.83
N PRO A 135 6.12 -23.96 -6.61
CA PRO A 135 5.46 -25.25 -6.52
C PRO A 135 6.34 -26.37 -7.10
N PRO A 136 5.97 -27.66 -6.88
CA PRO A 136 6.65 -28.78 -7.52
C PRO A 136 6.73 -28.65 -9.05
N ASP A 137 7.78 -29.20 -9.66
CA ASP A 137 8.13 -28.96 -11.08
C ASP A 137 6.97 -29.20 -12.06
N ALA A 138 6.23 -30.29 -11.91
CA ALA A 138 5.08 -30.58 -12.79
C ALA A 138 3.98 -29.52 -12.68
N VAL A 139 3.70 -29.06 -11.46
CA VAL A 139 2.73 -27.99 -11.19
C VAL A 139 3.24 -26.65 -11.72
N ALA A 140 4.54 -26.37 -11.55
CA ALA A 140 5.17 -25.17 -12.08
C ALA A 140 5.14 -25.15 -13.62
N ALA A 141 5.41 -26.29 -14.27
CA ALA A 141 5.38 -26.42 -15.72
C ALA A 141 3.97 -26.19 -16.29
N ARG A 142 2.95 -26.82 -15.68
CA ARG A 142 1.55 -26.62 -16.08
C ARG A 142 1.09 -25.18 -15.86
N GLY A 143 1.41 -24.59 -14.72
CA GLY A 143 1.10 -23.19 -14.43
C GLY A 143 1.75 -22.22 -15.42
N ARG A 144 3.03 -22.47 -15.77
CA ARG A 144 3.75 -21.69 -16.79
C ARG A 144 3.07 -21.77 -18.15
N GLU A 145 2.74 -22.97 -18.60
CA GLU A 145 2.09 -23.20 -19.89
C GLU A 145 0.78 -22.43 -20.02
N LEU A 146 -0.12 -22.57 -19.04
CA LEU A 146 -1.40 -21.85 -19.05
C LEU A 146 -1.21 -20.33 -19.03
N VAL A 147 -0.23 -19.84 -18.27
CA VAL A 147 0.01 -18.39 -18.16
C VAL A 147 0.62 -17.80 -19.43
N THR A 148 1.58 -18.47 -20.05
CA THR A 148 2.36 -17.91 -21.17
C THR A 148 1.85 -18.33 -22.54
N ARG A 149 1.16 -19.46 -22.66
CA ARG A 149 0.66 -19.99 -23.94
C ARG A 149 -0.85 -20.24 -23.93
N GLY A 150 -1.44 -20.43 -22.76
CA GLY A 150 -2.84 -20.86 -22.64
C GLY A 150 -3.00 -22.34 -22.96
N ASP A 151 -4.24 -22.75 -23.18
CA ASP A 151 -4.61 -24.11 -23.54
C ASP A 151 -5.79 -24.08 -24.53
N PRO A 152 -5.54 -24.36 -25.83
CA PRO A 152 -6.59 -24.39 -26.85
C PRO A 152 -7.66 -25.45 -26.61
N ALA A 153 -7.32 -26.58 -25.99
CA ALA A 153 -8.28 -27.64 -25.70
C ALA A 153 -9.28 -27.19 -24.62
N LEU A 154 -8.82 -26.40 -23.65
CA LEU A 154 -9.68 -25.73 -22.66
C LEU A 154 -10.31 -24.43 -23.19
N GLN A 155 -9.92 -23.97 -24.38
CA GLN A 155 -10.27 -22.65 -24.92
C GLN A 155 -9.87 -21.50 -23.97
N VAL A 156 -8.71 -21.64 -23.30
CA VAL A 156 -8.15 -20.64 -22.41
C VAL A 156 -7.00 -19.95 -23.13
N PRO A 157 -7.07 -18.64 -23.44
CA PRO A 157 -5.94 -17.91 -23.98
C PRO A 157 -4.84 -17.76 -22.91
N ALA A 158 -3.60 -17.50 -23.35
CA ALA A 158 -2.51 -17.17 -22.43
C ALA A 158 -2.90 -16.00 -21.52
N CYS A 159 -2.72 -16.13 -20.20
CA CYS A 159 -3.01 -15.05 -19.26
C CYS A 159 -2.23 -13.77 -19.64
N ALA A 160 -0.99 -13.92 -20.08
CA ALA A 160 -0.12 -12.82 -20.52
C ALA A 160 -0.69 -11.99 -21.69
N SER A 161 -1.57 -12.56 -22.52
CA SER A 161 -2.19 -11.84 -23.64
C SER A 161 -3.17 -10.74 -23.19
N CYS A 162 -3.78 -10.89 -22.01
CA CYS A 162 -4.67 -9.87 -21.43
C CYS A 162 -3.99 -9.10 -20.30
N HIS A 163 -3.09 -9.74 -19.54
CA HIS A 163 -2.45 -9.18 -18.35
C HIS A 163 -1.05 -8.60 -18.61
N GLY A 164 -0.65 -8.52 -19.89
CA GLY A 164 0.66 -8.05 -20.33
C GLY A 164 1.72 -9.16 -20.29
N GLU A 165 2.72 -9.07 -21.17
CA GLU A 165 3.79 -10.08 -21.30
C GLU A 165 4.56 -10.27 -19.98
N SER A 166 4.83 -9.17 -19.27
CA SER A 166 5.45 -9.18 -17.94
C SER A 166 4.47 -9.45 -16.80
N LEU A 167 3.19 -9.66 -17.11
CA LEU A 167 2.10 -9.89 -16.15
C LEU A 167 1.89 -8.74 -15.16
N MET A 168 2.35 -7.54 -15.50
CA MET A 168 2.22 -6.32 -14.70
C MET A 168 0.90 -5.58 -14.94
N GLY A 169 0.08 -6.06 -15.87
CA GLY A 169 -1.19 -5.46 -16.26
C GLY A 169 -1.09 -4.61 -17.52
N ILE A 170 -2.24 -4.19 -18.00
CA ILE A 170 -2.41 -3.30 -19.15
C ILE A 170 -3.38 -2.19 -18.74
N GLU A 171 -2.98 -0.94 -18.95
CA GLU A 171 -3.86 0.21 -18.73
C GLU A 171 -5.05 0.20 -19.70
N PRO A 172 -6.21 0.74 -19.30
CA PRO A 172 -6.50 1.28 -17.97
C PRO A 172 -7.00 0.22 -16.96
N ALA A 173 -7.42 -0.97 -17.41
CA ALA A 173 -8.31 -1.84 -16.64
C ALA A 173 -7.87 -3.30 -16.44
N SER A 174 -6.76 -3.75 -17.05
CA SER A 174 -6.26 -5.12 -16.85
C SER A 174 -5.21 -5.17 -15.73
N PRO A 175 -5.45 -5.88 -14.62
CA PRO A 175 -4.54 -5.86 -13.48
C PRO A 175 -3.26 -6.66 -13.72
N GLY A 176 -2.18 -6.26 -13.05
CA GLY A 176 -1.03 -7.14 -12.85
C GLY A 176 -1.33 -8.32 -11.93
N LEU A 177 -0.78 -9.48 -12.29
CA LEU A 177 -0.96 -10.78 -11.64
C LEU A 177 0.24 -11.20 -10.77
N VAL A 178 1.45 -10.79 -11.14
CA VAL A 178 2.66 -11.08 -10.34
C VAL A 178 2.75 -10.17 -9.12
N GLY A 179 3.41 -10.65 -8.07
CA GLY A 179 3.45 -9.97 -6.77
C GLY A 179 2.12 -10.01 -5.99
N LEU A 180 1.12 -10.75 -6.48
CA LEU A 180 -0.08 -11.11 -5.71
C LEU A 180 0.14 -12.44 -4.98
N PRO A 181 -0.43 -12.61 -3.77
CA PRO A 181 -0.36 -13.89 -3.06
C PRO A 181 -1.09 -15.02 -3.80
N ARG A 182 -0.57 -16.24 -3.72
CA ARG A 182 -1.20 -17.45 -4.27
C ARG A 182 -2.67 -17.58 -3.87
N ASP A 183 -2.93 -17.49 -2.56
CA ASP A 183 -4.27 -17.69 -2.00
C ASP A 183 -5.25 -16.63 -2.48
N TYR A 184 -4.80 -15.38 -2.62
CA TYR A 184 -5.61 -14.32 -3.21
C TYR A 184 -5.99 -14.66 -4.67
N ILE A 185 -5.03 -15.05 -5.50
CA ILE A 185 -5.28 -15.39 -6.93
C ILE A 185 -6.25 -16.57 -7.02
N ASN A 186 -6.02 -17.63 -6.25
CA ASN A 186 -6.88 -18.81 -6.20
C ASN A 186 -8.30 -18.42 -5.78
N ALA A 187 -8.45 -17.67 -4.67
CA ALA A 187 -9.74 -17.19 -4.19
C ALA A 187 -10.46 -16.31 -5.22
N GLN A 188 -9.73 -15.51 -6.01
CA GLN A 188 -10.34 -14.69 -7.05
C GLN A 188 -10.94 -15.53 -8.17
N LEU A 189 -10.19 -16.52 -8.67
CA LEU A 189 -10.66 -17.46 -9.70
C LEU A 189 -11.84 -18.30 -9.19
N GLY A 190 -11.76 -18.81 -7.96
CA GLY A 190 -12.87 -19.50 -7.30
C GLY A 190 -14.12 -18.63 -7.09
N ALA A 191 -13.94 -17.33 -6.80
CA ALA A 191 -15.05 -16.40 -6.64
C ALA A 191 -15.80 -16.16 -7.96
N TRP A 192 -15.11 -16.11 -9.10
CA TRP A 192 -15.78 -16.06 -10.41
C TRP A 192 -16.57 -17.34 -10.70
N ARG A 193 -15.99 -18.52 -10.41
CA ARG A 193 -16.66 -19.81 -10.61
C ARG A 193 -17.92 -19.98 -9.77
N SER A 194 -17.90 -19.50 -8.53
CA SER A 194 -19.05 -19.54 -7.61
C SER A 194 -20.05 -18.39 -7.82
N GLY A 195 -19.78 -17.47 -8.75
CA GLY A 195 -20.60 -16.28 -8.97
C GLY A 195 -20.52 -15.22 -7.87
N LYS A 196 -19.65 -15.40 -6.86
CA LYS A 196 -19.34 -14.41 -5.81
C LYS A 196 -18.51 -13.24 -6.33
N ARG A 197 -17.95 -13.36 -7.52
CA ARG A 197 -17.33 -12.28 -8.28
C ARG A 197 -17.87 -12.27 -9.70
N LYS A 198 -18.23 -11.07 -10.15
CA LYS A 198 -18.68 -10.72 -11.49
C LYS A 198 -18.05 -9.39 -11.88
N ALA A 199 -17.83 -9.20 -13.16
CA ALA A 199 -17.38 -7.95 -13.76
C ALA A 199 -18.43 -7.43 -14.75
N VAL A 200 -18.16 -6.26 -15.35
CA VAL A 200 -19.03 -5.71 -16.40
C VAL A 200 -19.06 -6.69 -17.58
N ALA A 201 -20.26 -7.01 -18.07
CA ALA A 201 -20.44 -7.88 -19.22
C ALA A 201 -19.91 -7.20 -20.51
N PRO A 202 -19.28 -7.93 -21.44
CA PRO A 202 -18.91 -9.35 -21.36
C PRO A 202 -17.83 -9.63 -20.31
N ASP A 203 -18.06 -10.59 -19.40
CA ASP A 203 -17.12 -10.89 -18.31
C ASP A 203 -16.08 -11.93 -18.75
N CYS A 204 -14.99 -11.43 -19.33
CA CYS A 204 -13.91 -12.27 -19.86
C CYS A 204 -13.28 -13.19 -18.79
N MET A 205 -13.13 -12.71 -17.55
CA MET A 205 -12.53 -13.50 -16.48
C MET A 205 -13.48 -14.55 -15.93
N SER A 206 -14.79 -14.30 -15.90
CA SER A 206 -15.76 -15.34 -15.60
C SER A 206 -15.69 -16.49 -16.61
N LEU A 207 -15.56 -16.18 -17.91
CA LEU A 207 -15.40 -17.20 -18.96
C LEU A 207 -14.12 -18.02 -18.77
N VAL A 208 -12.97 -17.37 -18.55
CA VAL A 208 -11.69 -18.04 -18.31
C VAL A 208 -11.74 -18.92 -17.06
N ALA A 209 -12.26 -18.39 -15.95
CA ALA A 209 -12.34 -19.12 -14.69
C ALA A 209 -13.25 -20.37 -14.78
N GLN A 210 -14.33 -20.31 -15.55
CA GLN A 210 -15.21 -21.46 -15.78
C GLN A 210 -14.57 -22.57 -16.62
N ARG A 211 -13.62 -22.21 -17.50
CA ARG A 211 -12.91 -23.17 -18.37
C ARG A 211 -11.72 -23.85 -17.71
N LEU A 212 -11.20 -23.29 -16.61
CA LEU A 212 -10.06 -23.85 -15.89
C LEU A 212 -10.49 -24.96 -14.91
N PRO A 213 -9.92 -26.17 -15.02
CA PRO A 213 -9.97 -27.18 -13.97
C PRO A 213 -9.44 -26.65 -12.62
N LEU A 214 -9.84 -27.28 -11.51
CA LEU A 214 -9.46 -26.80 -10.17
C LEU A 214 -7.95 -26.94 -9.92
N GLU A 215 -7.36 -28.02 -10.41
CA GLU A 215 -5.93 -28.28 -10.43
C GLU A 215 -5.15 -27.22 -11.21
N ASP A 216 -5.71 -26.76 -12.33
CA ASP A 216 -5.10 -25.73 -13.17
C ASP A 216 -5.18 -24.34 -12.51
N ILE A 217 -6.25 -24.04 -11.77
CA ILE A 217 -6.32 -22.84 -10.91
C ILE A 217 -5.21 -22.89 -9.85
N GLY A 218 -5.00 -24.06 -9.24
CA GLY A 218 -3.90 -24.31 -8.30
C GLY A 218 -2.53 -24.10 -8.94
N ALA A 219 -2.31 -24.64 -10.14
CA ALA A 219 -1.05 -24.50 -10.86
C ALA A 219 -0.75 -23.05 -11.27
N VAL A 220 -1.72 -22.35 -11.86
CA VAL A 220 -1.60 -20.94 -12.28
C VAL A 220 -1.33 -20.03 -11.10
N SER A 221 -2.13 -20.14 -10.02
CA SER A 221 -1.96 -19.30 -8.83
C SER A 221 -0.60 -19.50 -8.15
N SER A 222 -0.13 -20.74 -8.06
CA SER A 222 1.16 -21.07 -7.43
C SER A 222 2.34 -20.59 -8.27
N TRP A 223 2.25 -20.77 -9.60
CA TRP A 223 3.30 -20.31 -10.51
C TRP A 223 3.40 -18.77 -10.52
N LEU A 224 2.27 -18.06 -10.60
CA LEU A 224 2.24 -16.58 -10.62
C LEU A 224 2.84 -15.97 -9.34
N ALA A 225 2.50 -16.52 -8.18
CA ALA A 225 2.99 -16.03 -6.88
C ALA A 225 4.50 -16.26 -6.68
N ALA A 226 5.08 -17.22 -7.40
CA ALA A 226 6.51 -17.53 -7.37
C ALA A 226 7.35 -16.69 -8.35
N GLN A 227 6.73 -15.81 -9.16
CA GLN A 227 7.48 -14.98 -10.09
C GLN A 227 8.06 -13.73 -9.41
N PRO A 228 9.32 -13.35 -9.70
CA PRO A 228 9.88 -12.09 -9.27
C PRO A 228 9.25 -10.91 -10.00
N VAL A 229 9.18 -9.77 -9.30
CA VAL A 229 8.77 -8.50 -9.89
C VAL A 229 9.98 -7.57 -9.91
N GLY A 230 10.37 -7.12 -11.11
CA GLY A 230 11.49 -6.21 -11.30
C GLY A 230 11.28 -4.85 -10.61
N ALA A 231 12.37 -4.22 -10.21
CA ALA A 231 12.31 -2.86 -9.68
C ALA A 231 11.74 -1.90 -10.73
N GLY A 232 10.75 -1.09 -10.34
CA GLY A 232 10.10 -0.13 -11.24
C GLY A 232 9.18 -0.74 -12.29
N ALA A 233 8.82 -2.03 -12.17
CA ALA A 233 7.85 -2.67 -13.06
C ALA A 233 6.49 -1.95 -13.01
N LYS A 234 5.93 -1.67 -14.18
CA LYS A 234 4.67 -0.93 -14.36
C LYS A 234 3.75 -1.66 -15.35
N PRO A 235 2.43 -1.42 -15.29
CA PRO A 235 1.51 -1.85 -16.32
C PRO A 235 1.92 -1.30 -17.71
N VAL A 236 1.61 -2.06 -18.75
CA VAL A 236 1.80 -1.64 -20.15
C VAL A 236 0.74 -0.59 -20.50
N ARG A 237 1.11 0.44 -21.25
CA ARG A 237 0.13 1.43 -21.75
C ARG A 237 -0.79 0.79 -22.77
N ALA A 238 -2.05 1.20 -22.81
CA ALA A 238 -3.03 0.68 -23.77
C ALA A 238 -2.55 0.74 -25.23
N ALA A 239 -1.85 1.82 -25.60
CA ALA A 239 -1.35 2.05 -26.96
C ALA A 239 -0.22 1.07 -27.39
N ASP A 240 0.48 0.47 -26.43
CA ASP A 240 1.58 -0.47 -26.69
C ASP A 240 1.14 -1.93 -26.53
N ALA A 241 -0.13 -2.16 -26.18
CA ALA A 241 -0.66 -3.48 -25.88
C ALA A 241 -1.18 -4.19 -27.13
N GLN A 242 -1.05 -5.51 -27.15
CA GLN A 242 -1.72 -6.35 -28.14
C GLN A 242 -3.25 -6.35 -27.89
N PRO A 243 -4.06 -6.53 -28.95
CA PRO A 243 -5.51 -6.65 -28.81
C PRO A 243 -5.89 -7.80 -27.88
N MET A 244 -6.92 -7.60 -27.05
CA MET A 244 -7.41 -8.67 -26.18
C MET A 244 -8.00 -9.81 -27.01
N PRO A 245 -7.68 -11.09 -26.70
CA PRO A 245 -8.21 -12.26 -27.41
C PRO A 245 -9.68 -12.54 -27.10
N LEU A 246 -10.26 -11.87 -26.09
CA LEU A 246 -11.65 -12.04 -25.66
C LEU A 246 -12.28 -10.67 -25.41
N PRO A 247 -13.56 -10.46 -25.77
CA PRO A 247 -14.31 -9.28 -25.36
C PRO A 247 -14.36 -9.16 -23.83
N CYS A 248 -13.96 -8.00 -23.28
CA CYS A 248 -13.98 -7.76 -21.85
C CYS A 248 -14.62 -6.41 -21.51
N GLY A 249 -15.82 -6.45 -20.90
CA GLY A 249 -16.67 -5.28 -20.67
C GLY A 249 -16.03 -4.22 -19.78
N SER A 250 -15.28 -4.63 -18.75
CA SER A 250 -14.58 -3.67 -17.86
C SER A 250 -13.45 -2.91 -18.56
N VAL A 251 -12.93 -3.44 -19.68
CA VAL A 251 -11.90 -2.76 -20.47
C VAL A 251 -12.56 -1.86 -21.51
N LEU A 252 -13.63 -2.34 -22.14
CA LEU A 252 -14.43 -1.57 -23.09
C LEU A 252 -15.10 -0.34 -22.43
N ALA A 253 -15.53 -0.46 -21.18
CA ALA A 253 -16.13 0.64 -20.42
C ALA A 253 -15.13 1.77 -20.08
N GLU A 254 -13.83 1.48 -20.07
CA GLU A 254 -12.75 2.45 -19.81
C GLU A 254 -12.02 2.86 -21.09
N ALA A 255 -12.48 2.41 -22.26
CA ALA A 255 -11.98 2.95 -23.53
C ALA A 255 -12.17 4.48 -23.53
N PRO A 256 -11.19 5.25 -24.01
CA PRO A 256 -11.13 6.68 -23.75
C PRO A 256 -12.31 7.43 -24.37
N THR A 257 -13.36 7.65 -23.59
CA THR A 257 -14.14 8.88 -23.70
C THR A 257 -13.31 9.96 -23.03
N GLN A 258 -12.96 11.02 -23.78
CA GLN A 258 -12.15 12.16 -23.33
C GLN A 258 -12.37 12.48 -21.85
N ALA A 259 -11.30 12.44 -21.06
CA ALA A 259 -11.34 12.86 -19.67
C ALA A 259 -11.95 14.29 -19.60
N PRO A 260 -12.88 14.57 -18.67
CA PRO A 260 -13.43 15.91 -18.55
C PRO A 260 -12.30 16.90 -18.29
N ALA A 261 -12.23 17.94 -19.13
CA ALA A 261 -11.29 19.05 -18.98
C ALA A 261 -11.44 19.64 -17.56
N GLY A 262 -10.39 19.55 -16.75
CA GLY A 262 -10.38 20.05 -15.37
C GLY A 262 -10.04 19.05 -14.28
N SER A 263 -9.69 17.80 -14.61
CA SER A 263 -9.11 16.90 -13.61
C SER A 263 -7.70 17.39 -13.22
N PRO A 264 -7.41 17.63 -11.92
CA PRO A 264 -6.07 18.00 -11.49
C PRO A 264 -5.08 16.88 -11.83
N PRO A 265 -3.79 17.21 -12.05
CA PRO A 265 -2.77 16.18 -12.29
C PRO A 265 -2.75 15.17 -11.14
N PRO A 266 -2.41 13.90 -11.41
CA PRO A 266 -2.36 12.89 -10.37
C PRO A 266 -1.48 13.38 -9.21
N PRO A 267 -1.90 13.20 -7.96
CA PRO A 267 -1.13 13.65 -6.81
C PRO A 267 0.26 13.02 -6.87
N GLN A 268 1.29 13.86 -6.76
CA GLN A 268 2.66 13.36 -6.68
C GLN A 268 2.75 12.41 -5.48
N ALA A 269 3.26 11.20 -5.69
CA ALA A 269 3.47 10.26 -4.61
C ALA A 269 4.34 10.95 -3.53
N PRO A 270 3.94 10.89 -2.25
CA PRO A 270 4.80 11.43 -1.19
C PRO A 270 6.16 10.73 -1.23
N PRO A 271 7.25 11.41 -0.84
CA PRO A 271 8.58 10.80 -0.84
C PRO A 271 8.54 9.48 -0.08
N ALA A 272 9.16 8.44 -0.66
CA ALA A 272 9.18 7.11 -0.08
C ALA A 272 9.63 7.19 1.39
N ALA A 273 8.80 6.66 2.28
CA ALA A 273 9.20 6.51 3.68
C ALA A 273 10.41 5.58 3.73
N ASN A 274 11.40 5.90 4.58
CA ASN A 274 12.55 5.04 4.77
C ASN A 274 12.13 3.66 5.33
N ALA A 275 13.06 2.70 5.41
CA ALA A 275 12.78 1.35 5.92
C ALA A 275 12.16 1.32 7.34
N ALA A 276 12.20 2.44 8.07
CA ALA A 276 11.61 2.63 9.40
C ALA A 276 10.26 3.39 9.38
N GLY A 277 9.64 3.61 8.21
CA GLY A 277 8.32 4.23 8.10
C GLY A 277 8.28 5.74 8.39
N ARG A 278 9.43 6.43 8.46
CA ARG A 278 9.50 7.88 8.67
C ARG A 278 9.57 8.61 7.32
N PRO A 279 8.94 9.79 7.18
CA PRO A 279 9.07 10.61 5.97
C PRO A 279 10.54 10.96 5.74
N ALA A 280 11.04 10.74 4.52
CA ALA A 280 12.39 11.13 4.15
C ALA A 280 12.48 12.66 4.15
N ILE A 281 13.36 13.21 4.99
CA ILE A 281 13.66 14.65 4.99
C ILE A 281 14.46 14.92 3.72
N PRO A 282 14.02 15.83 2.83
CA PRO A 282 14.77 16.17 1.63
C PRO A 282 16.13 16.76 2.02
N ALA A 283 17.18 16.31 1.34
CA ALA A 283 18.52 16.87 1.52
C ALA A 283 18.50 18.37 1.17
N PRO A 284 19.20 19.23 1.94
CA PRO A 284 19.28 20.64 1.61
C PRO A 284 19.93 20.83 0.23
N PRO A 285 19.48 21.81 -0.57
CA PRO A 285 20.08 22.08 -1.87
C PRO A 285 21.57 22.40 -1.72
N PRO A 286 22.42 22.01 -2.68
CA PRO A 286 23.83 22.34 -2.63
C PRO A 286 24.00 23.86 -2.62
N THR A 287 24.75 24.37 -1.65
CA THR A 287 25.07 25.79 -1.54
C THR A 287 25.83 26.23 -2.79
N LEU A 288 25.20 27.08 -3.61
CA LEU A 288 25.86 27.76 -4.72
C LEU A 288 27.02 28.58 -4.16
N ARG A 289 28.24 28.16 -4.49
CA ARG A 289 29.48 28.87 -4.17
C ARG A 289 29.54 30.11 -5.05
N ALA A 290 29.53 31.31 -4.44
CA ALA A 290 29.62 32.56 -5.16
C ALA A 290 30.92 32.62 -6.00
N PRO A 291 30.89 33.16 -7.22
CA PRO A 291 32.09 33.35 -8.02
C PRO A 291 32.99 34.43 -7.40
N ALA A 292 34.29 34.15 -7.36
CA ALA A 292 35.30 35.10 -6.89
C ALA A 292 35.38 36.30 -7.84
N SER A 293 35.28 37.50 -7.27
CA SER A 293 35.38 38.77 -7.97
C SER A 293 36.75 38.98 -8.62
N ARG A 294 36.77 39.39 -9.89
CA ARG A 294 37.81 40.23 -10.49
C ARG A 294 37.15 41.43 -11.15
#